data_AF-A0A9J6GTH6-F1
#
_entry.id   AF-A0A9J6GTH6-F1
#
_cell.length_a   1.000
_cell.length_b   1.000
_cell.length_c   1.000
_cell.angle_alpha   90.00
_cell.angle_beta   90.00
_cell.angle_gamma   90.00
#
_symmetry.space_group_name_H-M   'P 1'
#
loop_
_entity.id
_entity.type
_entity.pdbx_description
1 polymer ?
#
loop_
_entity_poly.entity_id
_entity_poly.type
_entity_poly.pdbx_seq_one_letter_code
_entity_poly.pdbx_strand_id
1 'polypeptide(L)'
;MERASDDFIRLHHGQNVMVMSTPTMENAKKYCSIEEIHVGNQTYATTAYVTPPDDTSKGVIRNILPYDTPEDITKSLVNWKSPAILQAR
;
A
#
# COMPACT_ATOMS: atom_id res chain seq x y z
N MET A 1 -33.01 -3.03 6.42
CA MET A 1 -32.35 -1.73 6.63
C MET A 1 -30.89 -1.94 6.29
N GLU A 2 -30.50 -1.61 5.06
CA GLU A 2 -29.14 -1.79 4.55
C GLU A 2 -28.27 -0.73 5.24
N ARG A 3 -27.38 -1.17 6.15
CA ARG A 3 -26.44 -0.27 6.81
C ARG A 3 -25.54 0.29 5.71
N ALA A 4 -25.51 1.60 5.54
CA ALA A 4 -24.44 2.26 4.80
C ALA A 4 -23.12 1.72 5.38
N SER A 5 -22.26 1.12 4.56
CA SER A 5 -21.01 0.61 5.09
C SER A 5 -20.17 1.79 5.55
N ASP A 6 -19.62 1.72 6.77
CA ASP A 6 -18.71 2.75 7.31
C ASP A 6 -17.33 2.71 6.62
N ASP A 7 -17.25 2.06 5.44
CA ASP A 7 -16.04 1.97 4.66
C ASP A 7 -15.83 3.28 3.89
N PHE A 8 -14.59 3.77 3.88
CA PHE A 8 -14.25 5.03 3.24
C PHE A 8 -13.15 4.84 2.21
N ILE A 9 -13.27 5.51 1.07
CA ILE A 9 -12.28 5.48 -0.01
C ILE A 9 -11.69 6.88 -0.20
N ARG A 10 -10.36 6.97 -0.20
CA ARG A 10 -9.61 8.19 -0.58
C ARG A 10 -8.76 7.92 -1.81
N LEU A 11 -8.84 8.82 -2.78
CA LEU A 11 -7.96 8.83 -3.96
C LEU A 11 -6.86 9.87 -3.76
N HIS A 12 -5.61 9.43 -3.88
CA HIS A 12 -4.44 10.31 -3.91
C HIS A 12 -3.95 10.44 -5.36
N HIS A 13 -4.58 11.34 -6.11
CA HIS A 13 -4.33 11.55 -7.55
C HIS A 13 -2.87 11.81 -7.89
N GLY A 14 -2.12 12.53 -7.04
CA GLY A 14 -0.70 12.83 -7.29
C GLY A 14 0.25 11.66 -7.03
N GLN A 15 -0.22 10.57 -6.41
CA GLN A 15 0.62 9.42 -6.06
C GLN A 15 0.16 8.13 -6.73
N ASN A 16 -0.93 8.13 -7.51
CA ASN A 16 -1.55 6.91 -8.04
C ASN A 16 -1.80 5.87 -6.92
N VAL A 17 -2.33 6.34 -5.78
CA VAL A 17 -2.67 5.52 -4.61
C VAL A 17 -4.15 5.68 -4.28
N MET A 18 -4.81 4.58 -3.95
CA MET A 18 -6.13 4.56 -3.35
C MET A 18 -6.00 3.98 -1.93
N VAL A 19 -6.64 4.62 -0.96
CA VAL A 19 -6.71 4.16 0.43
C VAL A 19 -8.14 3.76 0.73
N MET A 20 -8.34 2.52 1.18
CA MET A 20 -9.62 2.02 1.65
C MET A 20 -9.55 1.81 3.16
N SER A 21 -10.44 2.43 3.90
CA SER A 21 -10.57 2.30 5.36
C SER A 21 -11.86 1.58 5.68
N THR A 22 -11.81 0.65 6.63
CA THR A 22 -12.95 -0.17 7.06
C THR A 22 -12.83 -0.45 8.55
N PRO A 23 -13.95 -0.48 9.31
CA PRO A 23 -13.93 -0.88 10.71
C PRO A 23 -13.75 -2.40 10.90
N THR A 24 -13.86 -3.21 9.85
CA THR A 24 -13.77 -4.67 9.93
C THR A 24 -12.57 -5.25 9.16
N MET A 25 -11.89 -6.20 9.79
CA MET A 25 -10.78 -6.94 9.19
C MET A 25 -11.22 -7.83 8.01
N GLU A 26 -12.46 -8.29 8.02
CA GLU A 26 -13.05 -9.08 6.92
C GLU A 26 -13.09 -8.26 5.63
N ASN A 27 -13.63 -7.04 5.68
CA ASN A 27 -13.61 -6.12 4.55
C ASN A 27 -12.19 -5.76 4.13
N ALA A 28 -11.27 -5.54 5.09
CA ALA A 28 -9.88 -5.20 4.76
C ALA A 28 -9.21 -6.32 3.94
N LYS A 29 -9.42 -7.58 4.35
CA LYS A 29 -8.94 -8.76 3.60
C LYS A 29 -9.59 -8.86 2.22
N LYS A 30 -10.89 -8.60 2.12
CA LYS A 30 -11.63 -8.61 0.85
C LYS A 30 -11.14 -7.51 -0.11
N TYR A 31 -10.80 -6.33 0.40
CA TYR A 31 -10.24 -5.26 -0.44
C TYR A 31 -8.80 -5.56 -0.85
N CYS A 32 -8.04 -6.24 -0.01
CA CYS A 32 -6.69 -6.67 -0.32
C CYS A 32 -6.62 -7.68 -1.47
N SER A 33 -7.69 -8.43 -1.75
CA SER A 33 -7.74 -9.36 -2.88
C SER A 33 -8.17 -8.70 -4.20
N ILE A 34 -8.31 -7.37 -4.25
CA ILE A 34 -8.59 -6.65 -5.49
C ILE A 34 -7.30 -6.55 -6.30
N GLU A 35 -7.29 -7.20 -7.46
CA GLU A 35 -6.16 -7.22 -8.40
C GLU A 35 -6.35 -6.25 -9.56
N GLU A 36 -7.58 -5.77 -9.78
CA GLU A 36 -7.92 -4.90 -10.89
C GLU A 36 -9.06 -3.95 -10.52
N ILE A 37 -8.97 -2.70 -10.98
CA ILE A 37 -10.05 -1.71 -10.87
C ILE A 37 -10.41 -1.13 -12.24
N HIS A 38 -11.71 -0.84 -12.39
CA HIS A 38 -12.27 -0.18 -13.56
C HIS A 38 -12.63 1.26 -13.21
N VAL A 39 -12.02 2.22 -13.91
CA VAL A 39 -12.31 3.65 -13.74
C VAL A 39 -12.66 4.24 -15.10
N GLY A 40 -13.94 4.55 -15.30
CA GLY A 40 -14.47 4.94 -16.62
C GLY A 40 -14.29 3.80 -17.62
N ASN A 41 -13.60 4.08 -18.73
CA ASN A 41 -13.30 3.10 -19.78
C ASN A 41 -11.89 2.49 -19.66
N GLN A 42 -11.21 2.68 -18.54
CA GLN A 42 -9.86 2.17 -18.33
C GLN A 42 -9.82 1.14 -17.21
N THR A 43 -8.95 0.16 -17.40
CA THR A 43 -8.67 -0.92 -16.47
C THR A 43 -7.25 -0.76 -15.94
N TYR A 44 -7.10 -0.80 -14.62
CA TYR A 44 -5.81 -0.67 -13.95
C TYR A 44 -5.55 -1.89 -13.07
N ALA A 45 -4.40 -2.53 -13.27
CA ALA A 45 -3.90 -3.52 -12.34
C ALA A 45 -3.58 -2.86 -11.00
N THR A 46 -3.95 -3.51 -9.90
CA THR A 46 -3.71 -3.02 -8.55
C THR A 46 -2.82 -3.97 -7.76
N THR A 47 -2.02 -3.39 -6.87
CA THR A 47 -1.30 -4.12 -5.83
C THR A 47 -1.79 -3.61 -4.50
N ALA A 48 -2.80 -4.25 -3.95
CA ALA A 48 -3.38 -3.90 -2.67
C ALA A 48 -2.59 -4.53 -1.51
N TYR A 49 -2.63 -3.88 -0.34
CA TYR A 49 -2.12 -4.45 0.89
C TYR A 49 -2.95 -3.95 2.07
N VAL A 50 -3.04 -4.78 3.12
CA VAL A 50 -3.57 -4.36 4.42
C VAL A 50 -2.41 -3.94 5.30
N THR A 51 -2.51 -2.77 5.94
CA THR A 51 -1.60 -2.40 7.01
C THR A 51 -1.78 -3.40 8.15
N PRO A 52 -0.74 -4.13 8.59
CA PRO A 52 -0.90 -5.04 9.71
C PRO A 52 -1.33 -4.26 10.97
N PRO A 53 -2.00 -4.91 11.94
CA PRO A 53 -2.31 -4.28 13.22
C PRO A 53 -1.02 -3.80 13.93
N ASP A 54 -1.20 -2.91 14.91
CA ASP A 54 -0.22 -2.03 15.58
C ASP A 54 1.25 -2.52 15.66
N ASP A 55 2.19 -1.57 15.60
CA ASP A 55 3.66 -1.74 15.58
C ASP A 55 4.26 -2.29 14.28
N THR A 56 3.58 -2.12 13.13
CA THR A 56 4.17 -2.42 11.82
C THR A 56 4.13 -1.22 10.87
N SER A 57 5.20 -1.04 10.10
CA SER A 57 5.30 -0.02 9.05
C SER A 57 5.61 -0.70 7.72
N LYS A 58 4.73 -0.53 6.72
CA LYS A 58 4.97 -1.00 5.35
C LYS A 58 5.16 0.19 4.42
N GLY A 59 6.29 0.24 3.73
CA GLY A 59 6.61 1.25 2.73
C GLY A 59 6.60 0.67 1.32
N VAL A 60 6.23 1.48 0.33
CA VAL A 60 6.40 1.14 -1.10
C VAL A 60 7.57 1.97 -1.64
N ILE A 61 8.57 1.29 -2.19
CA ILE A 61 9.72 1.91 -2.84
C ILE A 61 9.40 2.01 -4.32
N ARG A 62 9.58 3.20 -4.89
CA ARG A 62 9.28 3.49 -6.30
C ARG A 62 10.55 3.83 -7.05
N ASN A 63 10.49 3.73 -8.38
CA ASN A 63 11.59 4.08 -9.29
C ASN A 63 12.88 3.28 -9.04
N ILE A 64 12.74 2.01 -8.65
CA ILE A 64 13.87 1.08 -8.60
C ILE A 64 14.31 0.81 -10.04
N LEU A 65 15.61 0.97 -10.29
CA LEU A 65 16.18 0.77 -11.62
C LEU A 65 16.30 -0.73 -11.89
N PRO A 66 16.11 -1.21 -13.13
CA PRO A 66 16.11 -2.66 -13.43
C PRO A 66 17.42 -3.39 -13.08
N TYR A 67 18.50 -2.64 -12.88
CA TYR A 67 19.83 -3.14 -12.54
C TYR A 67 20.18 -2.98 -11.05
N ASP A 68 19.29 -2.42 -10.23
CA ASP A 68 19.51 -2.30 -8.79
C ASP A 68 19.43 -3.68 -8.13
N THR A 69 20.46 -4.03 -7.37
CA THR A 69 20.46 -5.25 -6.56
C THR A 69 19.69 -5.05 -5.24
N PRO A 70 19.25 -6.13 -4.57
CA PRO A 70 18.69 -6.03 -3.22
C PRO A 70 19.59 -5.25 -2.24
N GLU A 71 20.90 -5.39 -2.37
CA GLU A 71 21.90 -4.67 -1.58
C GLU A 71 21.90 -3.16 -1.90
N ASP A 72 21.79 -2.78 -3.17
CA ASP A 72 21.73 -1.38 -3.60
C ASP A 72 20.45 -0.70 -3.11
N ILE A 73 19.32 -1.41 -3.21
CA ILE A 73 18.03 -0.97 -2.69
C ILE A 73 18.16 -0.75 -1.18
N THR A 74 18.68 -1.73 -0.43
CA THR A 74 18.81 -1.65 1.03
C THR A 74 19.70 -0.48 1.47
N LYS A 75 20.84 -0.27 0.79
CA LYS A 75 21.72 0.88 1.05
C LYS A 75 21.02 2.21 0.80
N SER A 76 20.18 2.31 -0.24
CA SER A 76 19.45 3.54 -0.57
C SER A 76 18.36 3.89 0.47
N LEU A 77 17.82 2.87 1.15
CA LEU A 77 16.79 3.04 2.16
C LEU A 77 17.36 3.53 3.49
N VAL A 78 18.57 3.11 3.84
CA VAL A 78 19.26 3.53 5.05
C VAL A 78 19.82 4.94 4.85
N ASN A 79 19.05 5.93 5.30
CA ASN A 79 19.46 7.32 5.32
C ASN A 79 19.21 7.95 6.70
N TRP A 80 19.66 9.19 6.88
CA TRP A 80 19.54 9.90 8.15
C TRP A 80 18.10 10.10 8.64
N LYS A 81 17.10 10.05 7.73
CA LYS A 81 15.67 10.14 8.06
C LYS A 81 15.04 8.78 8.37
N SER A 82 15.73 7.67 8.08
CA SER A 82 15.19 6.31 8.27
C SER A 82 16.24 5.33 8.81
N PRO A 83 16.93 5.64 9.92
CA PRO A 83 17.94 4.75 10.49
C PRO A 83 17.34 3.46 11.07
N ALA A 84 16.05 3.49 11.46
CA ALA A 84 15.33 2.35 12.04
C ALA A 84 15.10 1.19 11.05
N ILE A 85 15.31 1.40 9.74
CA ILE A 85 15.22 0.34 8.73
C ILE A 85 16.21 -0.80 9.01
N LEU A 86 17.37 -0.50 9.61
CA LEU A 86 18.35 -1.51 10.02
C LEU A 86 17.86 -2.40 11.19
N GLN A 87 16.82 -1.97 11.92
CA GLN A 87 16.27 -2.69 13.07
C GLN A 87 15.00 -3.46 12.71
N ALA A 88 14.46 -3.28 11.50
CA ALA A 88 13.36 -4.09 10.99
C ALA A 88 13.89 -5.51 10.74
N ARG A 89 13.33 -6.50 11.46
CA ARG A 89 13.62 -7.93 11.31
C ARG A 89 12.51 -8.64 10.56
#